data_AF-A0A284VIP5-F1
#
_entry.id   AF-A0A284VIP5-F1
#
_cell.length_a   1.000
_cell.length_b   1.000
_cell.length_c   1.000
_cell.angle_alpha   90.00
_cell.angle_beta   90.00
_cell.angle_gamma   90.00
#
_symmetry.space_group_name_H-M   'P 1'
#
loop_
_entity.id
_entity.type
_entity.pdbx_description
1 polymer ?
#
loop_
_entity_poly.entity_id
_entity_poly.type
_entity_poly.pdbx_seq_one_letter_code
_entity_poly.pdbx_strand_id
1 'polypeptide(L)' 'MVTDENIKVGMTVTDRCLSLGLYKKDGVTYDTTTDLFSFNRRAIEWGRRLFEYYHQRSDILEI' A
#
# COMPACT_ATOMS: atom_id res chain seq x y z
N MET A 1 -9.55 -7.23 7.45
CA MET A 1 -9.36 -7.89 6.14
C MET A 1 -8.00 -8.55 6.13
N VAL A 2 -7.90 -9.79 5.64
CA VAL A 2 -6.65 -10.57 5.54
C VAL A 2 -6.59 -11.21 4.14
N THR A 3 -5.40 -11.34 3.57
CA THR A 3 -5.18 -12.02 2.28
C THR A 3 -3.91 -12.86 2.36
N ASP A 4 -3.88 -13.98 1.64
CA ASP A 4 -2.69 -14.83 1.49
C ASP A 4 -1.67 -14.25 0.49
N GLU A 5 -2.02 -13.16 -0.18
CA GLU A 5 -1.08 -12.48 -1.08
C GLU A 5 0.11 -11.89 -0.33
N ASN A 6 1.29 -12.08 -0.91
CA ASN A 6 2.53 -11.49 -0.41
C ASN A 6 2.58 -10.01 -0.79
N ILE A 7 1.91 -9.15 -0.01
CA ILE A 7 1.90 -7.70 -0.23
C ILE A 7 3.31 -7.15 0.02
N LYS A 8 3.99 -6.74 -1.06
CA LYS A 8 5.36 -6.17 -1.02
C LYS A 8 5.39 -4.65 -0.91
N VAL A 9 4.36 -4.06 -0.31
CA VAL A 9 4.21 -2.61 -0.22
C VAL A 9 3.52 -2.23 1.08
N GLY A 10 4.07 -1.25 1.79
CA GLY A 10 3.37 -0.55 2.85
C GLY A 10 2.70 0.68 2.26
N MET A 11 1.43 0.93 2.58
CA MET A 11 0.73 2.08 2.01
C MET A 11 -0.28 2.68 2.99
N THR A 12 -0.38 4.00 2.96
CA THR A 12 -1.50 4.75 3.53
C THR A 12 -2.01 5.71 2.48
N VAL A 13 -3.32 5.69 2.21
CA VAL A 13 -3.97 6.64 1.29
C VAL A 13 -5.13 7.32 2.00
N THR A 14 -5.24 8.63 1.83
CA THR A 14 -6.32 9.46 2.38
C THR A 14 -7.01 10.24 1.27
N ASP A 15 -7.91 11.16 1.61
CA ASP A 15 -8.44 12.15 0.65
C ASP A 15 -7.38 13.13 0.16
N ARG A 16 -6.26 13.30 0.89
CA ARG A 16 -5.31 14.40 0.67
C ARG A 16 -3.90 13.95 0.30
N CYS A 17 -3.52 12.72 0.61
CA CYS A 17 -2.17 12.23 0.37
C CYS A 17 -2.08 10.73 0.17
N LEU A 18 -0.97 10.33 -0.42
CA LEU A 18 -0.47 8.96 -0.50
C LEU A 18 0.90 8.89 0.19
N SER A 19 1.09 7.89 1.04
CA SER A 19 2.36 7.42 1.60
C SER A 19 2.60 5.99 1.10
N LEU A 20 3.79 5.68 0.61
CA LEU A 20 4.15 4.41 -0.02
C LEU A 20 5.56 3.96 0.37
N GLY A 21 5.64 2.95 1.23
CA GLY A 21 6.89 2.28 1.60
C GLY A 21 7.17 1.06 0.72
N LEU A 22 8.44 0.91 0.31
CA LEU A 22 8.87 -0.11 -0.65
C LEU A 22 10.03 -0.94 -0.10
N TYR A 23 10.24 -2.10 -0.72
CA TYR A 23 11.45 -2.87 -0.52
C TYR A 23 12.65 -2.20 -1.18
N LYS A 24 13.83 -2.40 -0.61
CA LYS A 24 15.10 -2.06 -1.24
C LYS A 24 15.29 -2.89 -2.51
N LYS A 25 16.26 -2.48 -3.33
CA LYS A 25 16.59 -3.15 -4.60
C LYS A 25 17.04 -4.61 -4.45
N ASP A 26 17.40 -5.03 -3.22
CA ASP A 26 17.73 -6.42 -2.91
C ASP A 26 16.51 -7.36 -2.94
N GLY A 27 15.28 -6.82 -2.98
CA GLY A 27 14.03 -7.58 -3.05
C GLY A 27 13.64 -8.30 -1.76
N VAL A 28 14.42 -8.16 -0.69
CA VAL A 28 14.24 -8.89 0.59
C VAL A 28 14.04 -7.91 1.75
N THR A 29 14.75 -6.79 1.76
CA THR A 29 14.73 -5.83 2.86
C THR A 29 13.64 -4.80 2.63
N TYR A 30 12.62 -4.77 3.50
CA TYR A 30 11.67 -3.66 3.53
C TYR A 30 12.37 -2.39 4.05
N ASP A 31 12.28 -1.28 3.32
CA ASP A 31 12.87 -0.02 3.78
C ASP A 31 11.96 0.63 4.82
N THR A 32 12.35 0.53 6.09
CA THR A 32 11.62 1.16 7.21
C THR A 32 12.01 2.63 7.43
N THR A 33 12.95 3.17 6.65
CA THR A 33 13.53 4.49 6.86
C THR A 33 13.09 5.53 5.83
N THR A 34 12.62 5.08 4.67
CA THR A 34 12.22 5.94 3.56
C THR A 34 10.77 5.69 3.19
N ASP A 35 10.01 6.76 2.95
CA ASP A 35 8.64 6.70 2.47
C ASP A 35 8.45 7.64 1.27
N LEU A 36 7.72 7.19 0.24
CA LEU A 36 7.36 8.02 -0.90
C LEU A 36 6.04 8.73 -0.61
N PHE A 37 6.10 10.06 -0.46
CA PHE A 37 4.94 10.87 -0.13
C PHE A 37 4.47 11.70 -1.32
N SER A 38 3.15 11.78 -1.55
CA SER A 38 2.58 12.61 -2.61
C SER A 38 1.24 13.22 -2.22
N PHE A 39 1.05 14.48 -2.62
CA PHE A 39 -0.24 15.19 -2.59
C PHE A 39 -0.88 15.26 -3.99
N ASN A 40 -0.25 14.66 -5.01
CA ASN A 40 -0.78 14.73 -6.37
C ASN A 40 -2.07 13.91 -6.48
N ARG A 41 -3.13 14.51 -7.04
CA ARG A 41 -4.43 13.85 -7.18
C ARG A 41 -4.36 12.50 -7.92
N ARG A 42 -3.55 12.39 -8.98
CA ARG A 42 -3.40 11.13 -9.73
C ARG A 42 -2.72 10.05 -8.89
N ALA A 43 -1.76 10.44 -8.04
CA ALA A 43 -1.12 9.50 -7.11
C ALA A 43 -2.11 9.00 -6.06
N ILE A 44 -2.94 9.89 -5.50
CA ILE A 44 -4.01 9.53 -4.55
C ILE A 44 -5.02 8.57 -5.20
N GLU A 45 -5.50 8.89 -6.40
CA GLU A 45 -6.42 8.04 -7.15
C GLU A 45 -5.81 6.66 -7.47
N TRP A 46 -4.52 6.61 -7.82
CA TRP A 46 -3.82 5.34 -8.00
C TRP A 46 -3.72 4.53 -6.70
N GLY A 47 -3.37 5.17 -5.58
CA GLY A 47 -3.28 4.51 -4.27
C GLY A 47 -4.63 3.93 -3.81
N ARG A 48 -5.74 4.62 -4.07
CA ARG A 48 -7.09 4.10 -3.81
C ARG A 48 -7.40 2.85 -4.62
N ARG A 49 -7.11 2.86 -5.92
CA ARG A 49 -7.31 1.68 -6.77
C ARG A 49 -6.47 0.50 -6.30
N LEU A 50 -5.23 0.75 -5.84
CA LEU A 50 -4.37 -0.30 -5.29
C LEU A 50 -4.94 -0.86 -3.97
N PHE A 51 -5.46 -0.01 -3.09
CA PHE A 51 -6.13 -0.44 -1.86
C PHE A 51 -7.37 -1.29 -2.18
N GLU A 52 -8.24 -0.83 -3.08
CA GLU A 52 -9.44 -1.55 -3.50
C GLU A 52 -9.12 -2.90 -4.13
N TYR A 53 -8.06 -2.98 -4.93
CA TYR A 53 -7.57 -4.23 -5.51
C TYR A 53 -7.29 -5.29 -4.44
N TYR A 54 -6.52 -4.94 -3.40
CA TYR A 54 -6.24 -5.88 -2.30
C TYR A 54 -7.46 -6.12 -1.41
N HIS A 55 -8.26 -5.09 -1.15
CA HIS A 55 -9.46 -5.21 -0.32
C HIS A 55 -10.46 -6.20 -0.93
N GLN A 56 -10.68 -6.17 -2.24
CA GLN A 56 -11.57 -7.11 -2.95
C GLN A 56 -11.04 -8.54 -2.97
N ARG A 57 -9.76 -8.73 -2.68
CA ARG A 57 -9.03 -10.02 -2.71
C ARG A 57 -8.61 -10.45 -1.30
N SER A 58 -9.33 -9.94 -0.31
CA SER A 58 -9.10 -10.19 1.09
C SER A 58 -10.42 -10.60 1.74
N ASP A 59 -10.32 -11.38 2.80
CA ASP A 59 -11.45 -11.87 3.57
C ASP A 59 -11.57 -11.11 4.88
N ILE A 60 -12.79 -10.98 5.38
CA ILE A 60 -13.02 -10.49 6.73
C ILE A 60 -12.46 -11.54 7.69
N LEU A 61 -11.62 -11.09 8.62
CA LEU A 61 -11.16 -11.95 9.70
C LEU A 61 -12.20 -11.87 10.82
N GLU A 62 -13.00 -12.91 10.98
CA GLU A 62 -13.89 -13.05 12.14
C GLU A 62 -13.02 -13.54 13.32
N ILE A 63 -12.94 -12.72 14.37
CA ILE A 63 -12.17 -12.97 15.61
C ILE A 63 -13.16 -13.10 16.77
#